data_AF-A0A453SLP8-F1
#
_entry.id   AF-A0A453SLP8-F1
#
_cell.length_a   1.000
_cell.length_b   1.000
_cell.length_c   1.000
_cell.angle_alpha   90.00
_cell.angle_beta   90.00
_cell.angle_gamma   90.00
#
_symmetry.space_group_name_H-M   'P 1'
#
loop_
_entity.id
_entity.type
_entity.pdbx_description
1 polymer ?
#
loop_
_entity_poly.entity_id
_entity_poly.type
_entity_poly.pdbx_seq_one_letter_code
_entity_poly.pdbx_strand_id
1 'polypeptide(L)'
;GRPAPRELAPIVVSNHVSYIDPIYFFYELFPTIVSSDSHDAIPFVGTIIRAMQVIYVDRFSPASRKSAVNEIKRKAAGNSFPRVLLFPEGTTTNGRFLISFQHGAFIPGYPVQPVVVRYPHVHFDQSWGNISLIALMFKMFTQFHNFMEVEYLPIVYPPEIKQENALHFAENTSYAMAHALNVLPTSYSYADSMIASRAEEAGKANCSSYMVEMAWVKEVYGVSTAEAMELLEHFLAMNPDSDGRVKAQDFWAIFGLDCSPLCKKVLTLSSLQMPSSLISLQQN
;
A
#
# COMPACT_ATOMS: atom_id res chain seq x y z
N GLY A 1 11.42 22.09 5.01
CA GLY A 1 12.81 21.87 4.53
C GLY A 1 12.99 22.39 3.12
N ARG A 2 14.08 22.01 2.43
CA ARG A 2 14.30 22.27 1.00
C ARG A 2 14.75 20.98 0.30
N PRO A 3 14.56 20.84 -1.02
CA PRO A 3 15.11 19.71 -1.76
C PRO A 3 16.63 19.61 -1.56
N ALA A 4 17.13 18.44 -1.15
CA ALA A 4 18.57 18.18 -1.14
C ALA A 4 19.13 18.17 -2.57
N PRO A 5 20.42 18.45 -2.79
CA PRO A 5 21.10 18.19 -4.06
C PRO A 5 20.94 16.73 -4.49
N ARG A 6 20.82 16.49 -5.79
CA ARG A 6 20.62 15.14 -6.35
C ARG A 6 21.77 14.21 -5.99
N GLU A 7 22.98 14.75 -5.96
CA GLU A 7 24.22 14.05 -5.67
C GLU A 7 24.24 13.45 -4.26
N LEU A 8 23.53 14.11 -3.33
CA LEU A 8 23.41 13.65 -1.94
C LEU A 8 22.22 12.71 -1.75
N ALA A 9 21.12 12.94 -2.49
CA ALA A 9 19.92 12.13 -2.45
C ALA A 9 19.36 11.92 -3.87
N PRO A 10 19.77 10.83 -4.56
CA PRO A 10 19.31 10.55 -5.91
C PRO A 10 17.87 10.04 -5.96
N ILE A 11 17.32 9.63 -4.82
CA ILE A 11 15.96 9.10 -4.66
C ILE A 11 15.18 10.00 -3.68
N VAL A 12 13.94 10.30 -4.02
CA VAL A 12 12.97 10.98 -3.17
C VAL A 12 11.86 9.99 -2.85
N VAL A 13 11.49 9.91 -1.57
CA VAL A 13 10.40 9.06 -1.09
C VAL A 13 9.33 9.93 -0.45
N SER A 14 8.06 9.70 -0.78
CA SER A 14 6.96 10.47 -0.23
C SER A 14 5.78 9.58 0.16
N ASN A 15 4.99 10.01 1.15
CA ASN A 15 3.66 9.46 1.31
C ASN A 15 2.80 9.86 0.10
N HIS A 16 1.78 9.06 -0.18
CA HIS A 16 0.89 9.27 -1.32
C HIS A 16 -0.55 9.40 -0.81
N VAL A 17 -1.13 10.57 -0.98
CA VAL A 17 -2.48 10.89 -0.51
C VAL A 17 -3.41 11.19 -1.68
N SER A 18 -2.93 11.88 -2.72
CA SER A 18 -3.79 12.36 -3.80
C SER A 18 -3.12 12.26 -5.17
N TYR A 19 -3.92 12.31 -6.23
CA TYR A 19 -3.42 12.39 -7.61
C TYR A 19 -2.60 13.66 -7.88
N ILE A 20 -2.69 14.66 -6.99
CA ILE A 20 -1.91 15.90 -7.04
C ILE A 20 -0.44 15.67 -6.66
N ASP A 21 -0.10 14.66 -5.84
CA ASP A 21 1.29 14.49 -5.35
C ASP A 21 2.29 14.34 -6.51
N PRO A 22 2.08 13.44 -7.49
CA PRO A 22 2.99 13.31 -8.62
C PRO A 22 3.11 14.58 -9.45
N ILE A 23 2.03 15.37 -9.58
CA ILE A 23 2.01 16.63 -10.32
C ILE A 23 2.87 17.68 -9.61
N TYR A 24 2.71 17.81 -8.30
CA TYR A 24 3.53 18.69 -7.48
C TYR A 24 5.02 18.34 -7.58
N PHE A 25 5.37 17.06 -7.40
CA PHE A 25 6.76 16.65 -7.48
C PHE A 25 7.34 16.84 -8.89
N PHE A 26 6.53 16.68 -9.94
CA PHE A 26 6.96 16.96 -11.30
C PHE A 26 7.29 18.44 -11.52
N TYR A 27 6.43 19.34 -11.03
CA TYR A 27 6.68 20.77 -11.05
C TYR A 27 7.94 21.17 -10.27
N GLU A 28 8.13 20.61 -9.09
CA GLU A 28 9.19 21.03 -8.15
C GLU A 28 10.56 20.39 -8.43
N LEU A 29 10.59 19.12 -8.84
CA LEU A 29 11.83 18.33 -8.92
C LEU A 29 12.14 17.75 -10.31
N PHE A 30 11.17 17.78 -11.22
CA PHE A 30 11.22 17.10 -12.52
C PHE A 30 11.76 15.65 -12.44
N PRO A 31 11.25 14.78 -11.54
CA PRO A 31 11.81 13.46 -11.31
C PRO A 31 11.32 12.44 -12.34
N THR A 32 12.04 11.32 -12.43
CA THR A 32 11.47 10.06 -12.91
C THR A 32 10.49 9.53 -11.87
N ILE A 33 9.26 9.18 -12.27
CA ILE A 33 8.25 8.60 -11.37
C ILE A 33 8.25 7.06 -11.50
N VAL A 34 7.74 6.34 -10.51
CA VAL A 34 7.52 4.88 -10.54
C VAL A 34 6.05 4.63 -10.23
N SER A 35 5.35 3.84 -11.06
CA SER A 35 3.90 3.60 -10.94
C SER A 35 3.55 2.17 -11.33
N SER A 36 2.39 1.67 -10.87
CA SER A 36 1.83 0.40 -11.36
C SER A 36 1.30 0.54 -12.78
N ASP A 37 1.30 -0.58 -13.52
CA ASP A 37 0.76 -0.74 -14.90
C ASP A 37 -0.75 -0.45 -15.06
N SER A 38 -1.46 -0.08 -13.99
CA SER A 38 -2.93 -0.01 -13.94
C SER A 38 -3.55 1.35 -14.29
N HIS A 39 -2.81 2.32 -14.84
CA HIS A 39 -3.28 3.71 -15.01
C HIS A 39 -3.46 4.20 -16.46
N ASP A 40 -3.40 3.32 -17.45
CA ASP A 40 -3.35 3.71 -18.88
C ASP A 40 -4.69 4.12 -19.51
N ALA A 41 -5.82 4.08 -18.78
CA ALA A 41 -7.16 4.29 -19.35
C ALA A 41 -7.71 5.74 -19.27
N ILE A 42 -6.94 6.73 -18.80
CA ILE A 42 -7.45 8.11 -18.58
C ILE A 42 -6.88 9.08 -19.63
N PRO A 43 -7.72 9.71 -20.49
CA PRO A 43 -7.25 10.68 -21.48
C PRO A 43 -6.60 11.91 -20.81
N PHE A 44 -5.57 12.48 -21.44
CA PHE A 44 -4.63 13.51 -20.94
C PHE A 44 -3.64 13.06 -19.85
N VAL A 45 -4.08 12.26 -18.89
CA VAL A 45 -3.20 11.71 -17.83
C VAL A 45 -2.16 10.74 -18.43
N GLY A 46 -2.55 9.89 -19.39
CA GLY A 46 -1.63 8.95 -20.05
C GLY A 46 -0.48 9.61 -20.84
N THR A 47 -0.64 10.83 -21.34
CA THR A 47 0.45 11.55 -22.04
C THR A 47 1.45 12.17 -21.05
N ILE A 48 0.94 12.70 -19.93
CA ILE A 48 1.77 13.23 -18.85
C ILE A 48 2.54 12.07 -18.18
N ILE A 49 1.87 10.94 -17.88
CA ILE A 49 2.48 9.71 -17.35
C ILE A 49 3.61 9.21 -18.24
N ARG A 50 3.42 9.16 -19.56
CA ARG A 50 4.47 8.78 -20.52
C ARG A 50 5.65 9.76 -20.56
N ALA A 51 5.40 11.06 -20.35
CA ALA A 51 6.46 12.08 -20.25
C ALA A 51 7.24 12.02 -18.92
N MET A 52 6.65 11.47 -17.85
CA MET A 52 7.24 11.35 -16.51
C MET A 52 8.21 10.16 -16.32
N GLN A 53 8.61 9.50 -17.42
CA GLN A 53 9.53 8.36 -17.46
C GLN A 53 9.20 7.24 -16.46
N VAL A 54 7.91 6.93 -16.32
CA VAL A 54 7.39 5.99 -15.31
C VAL A 54 8.08 4.63 -15.37
N ILE A 55 8.64 4.17 -14.25
CA ILE A 55 9.03 2.76 -14.10
C ILE A 55 7.78 1.99 -13.74
N TYR A 56 7.34 1.15 -14.67
CA TYR A 56 6.19 0.28 -14.50
C TYR A 56 6.55 -0.95 -13.68
N VAL A 57 5.66 -1.35 -12.76
CA VAL A 57 5.84 -2.53 -11.91
C VAL A 57 4.57 -3.37 -11.88
N ASP A 58 4.66 -4.58 -12.41
CA ASP A 58 3.73 -5.65 -12.10
C ASP A 58 4.15 -6.28 -10.77
N ARG A 59 3.27 -6.14 -9.77
CA ARG A 59 3.52 -6.54 -8.39
C ARG A 59 3.41 -8.05 -8.18
N PHE A 60 2.71 -8.74 -9.07
CA PHE A 60 2.55 -10.19 -9.04
C PHE A 60 3.68 -10.91 -9.78
N SER A 61 4.36 -10.23 -10.70
CA SER A 61 5.51 -10.78 -11.43
C SER A 61 6.83 -10.51 -10.70
N PRO A 62 7.51 -11.55 -10.17
CA PRO A 62 8.83 -11.39 -9.56
C PRO A 62 9.86 -10.82 -10.55
N ALA A 63 9.73 -11.17 -11.84
CA ALA A 63 10.58 -10.65 -12.90
C ALA A 63 10.37 -9.14 -13.12
N SER A 64 9.12 -8.67 -13.13
CA SER A 64 8.80 -7.24 -13.26
C SER A 64 9.33 -6.45 -12.06
N ARG A 65 9.14 -6.95 -10.83
CA ARG A 65 9.71 -6.33 -9.62
C ARG A 65 11.23 -6.23 -9.68
N LYS A 66 11.92 -7.29 -10.12
CA LYS A 66 13.38 -7.27 -10.29
C LYS A 66 13.83 -6.27 -11.35
N SER A 67 13.10 -6.19 -12.46
CA SER A 67 13.35 -5.21 -13.53
C SER A 67 13.24 -3.77 -13.00
N ALA A 68 12.17 -3.48 -12.25
CA ALA A 68 11.94 -2.18 -11.64
C ALA A 68 13.07 -1.77 -10.68
N VAL A 69 13.52 -2.68 -9.81
CA VAL A 69 14.65 -2.45 -8.91
C VAL A 69 15.93 -2.12 -9.68
N ASN A 70 16.21 -2.87 -10.75
CA ASN A 70 17.38 -2.62 -11.59
C ASN A 70 17.31 -1.25 -12.28
N GLU A 71 16.12 -0.85 -12.73
CA GLU A 71 15.91 0.44 -13.39
C GLU A 71 16.03 1.62 -12.40
N ILE A 72 15.47 1.48 -11.19
CA ILE A 72 15.68 2.45 -10.10
C ILE A 72 17.17 2.58 -9.81
N LYS A 73 17.89 1.46 -9.67
CA LYS A 73 19.33 1.44 -9.43
C LYS A 73 20.08 2.15 -10.55
N ARG A 74 19.75 1.86 -11.81
CA ARG A 74 20.37 2.45 -13.01
C ARG A 74 20.20 3.97 -13.05
N LYS A 75 18.99 4.46 -12.76
CA LYS A 75 18.69 5.90 -12.75
C LYS A 75 19.27 6.61 -11.52
N ALA A 76 19.37 5.93 -10.37
CA ALA A 76 19.96 6.51 -9.16
C ALA A 76 21.50 6.55 -9.19
N ALA A 77 22.16 5.65 -9.94
CA ALA A 77 23.62 5.47 -9.95
C ALA A 77 24.43 6.66 -10.52
N GLY A 78 23.83 7.52 -11.33
CA GLY A 78 24.58 8.60 -11.99
C GLY A 78 23.72 9.81 -12.34
N ASN A 79 24.38 10.94 -12.62
CA ASN A 79 23.71 12.22 -12.85
C ASN A 79 23.10 12.38 -14.25
N SER A 80 23.18 11.36 -15.09
CA SER A 80 22.60 11.36 -16.45
C SER A 80 21.07 11.27 -16.47
N PHE A 81 20.45 10.95 -15.33
CA PHE A 81 19.00 10.87 -15.18
C PHE A 81 18.52 11.85 -14.10
N PRO A 82 17.26 12.31 -14.15
CA PRO A 82 16.64 13.02 -13.04
C PRO A 82 16.57 12.16 -11.77
N ARG A 83 16.21 12.78 -10.64
CA ARG A 83 15.93 12.06 -9.39
C ARG A 83 14.82 11.03 -9.59
N VAL A 84 14.84 9.94 -8.84
CA VAL A 84 13.75 8.96 -8.82
C VAL A 84 12.78 9.33 -7.70
N LEU A 85 11.49 9.42 -8.00
CA LEU A 85 10.41 9.59 -7.03
C LEU A 85 9.73 8.25 -6.79
N LEU A 86 9.63 7.87 -5.52
CA LEU A 86 8.97 6.64 -5.07
C LEU A 86 7.87 6.97 -4.06
N PHE A 87 6.73 6.31 -4.20
CA PHE A 87 5.66 6.27 -3.21
C PHE A 87 5.66 4.87 -2.57
N PRO A 88 6.45 4.63 -1.52
CA PRO A 88 6.71 3.28 -1.03
C PRO A 88 5.48 2.61 -0.41
N GLU A 89 4.43 3.34 -0.05
CA GLU A 89 3.11 2.78 0.33
C GLU A 89 2.52 1.90 -0.79
N GLY A 90 2.83 2.22 -2.05
CA GLY A 90 2.32 1.51 -3.23
C GLY A 90 0.84 1.82 -3.54
N THR A 91 0.19 2.69 -2.79
CA THR A 91 -1.17 3.17 -3.04
C THR A 91 -1.35 4.54 -2.42
N THR A 92 -2.42 5.23 -2.78
CA THR A 92 -2.88 6.41 -2.07
C THR A 92 -3.57 6.03 -0.76
N THR A 93 -3.43 6.88 0.26
CA THR A 93 -4.06 6.75 1.57
C THR A 93 -4.75 8.05 1.98
N ASN A 94 -5.47 8.06 3.10
CA ASN A 94 -6.10 9.27 3.63
C ASN A 94 -5.16 10.16 4.45
N GLY A 95 -3.87 9.82 4.54
CA GLY A 95 -2.87 10.56 5.29
C GLY A 95 -3.04 10.57 6.82
N ARG A 96 -4.00 9.81 7.37
CA ARG A 96 -4.23 9.70 8.83
C ARG A 96 -3.31 8.68 9.51
N PHE A 97 -2.79 7.76 8.72
CA PHE A 97 -1.86 6.71 9.11
C PHE A 97 -0.81 6.56 8.01
N LEU A 98 0.37 6.08 8.37
CA LEU A 98 1.38 5.70 7.39
C LEU A 98 1.37 4.17 7.27
N ILE A 99 1.04 3.66 6.08
CA ILE A 99 0.97 2.22 5.86
C ILE A 99 2.37 1.64 5.60
N SER A 100 2.49 0.33 5.69
CA SER A 100 3.74 -0.39 5.48
C SER A 100 4.34 -0.16 4.08
N PHE A 101 5.64 0.09 4.05
CA PHE A 101 6.38 0.36 2.83
C PHE A 101 6.74 -0.91 2.06
N GLN A 102 6.68 -0.82 0.73
CA GLN A 102 7.19 -1.83 -0.17
C GLN A 102 8.73 -1.80 -0.16
N HIS A 103 9.35 -2.76 0.53
CA HIS A 103 10.82 -2.82 0.71
C HIS A 103 11.60 -2.85 -0.60
N GLY A 104 10.97 -3.27 -1.72
CA GLY A 104 11.56 -3.22 -3.06
C GLY A 104 12.09 -1.84 -3.46
N ALA A 105 11.45 -0.76 -2.98
CA ALA A 105 11.88 0.62 -3.20
C ALA A 105 13.27 0.93 -2.61
N PHE A 106 13.68 0.18 -1.58
CA PHE A 106 14.90 0.44 -0.79
C PHE A 106 16.05 -0.53 -1.13
N ILE A 107 15.78 -1.61 -1.87
CA ILE A 107 16.79 -2.57 -2.37
C ILE A 107 17.95 -1.90 -3.14
N PRO A 108 17.73 -0.84 -3.96
CA PRO A 108 18.82 -0.19 -4.67
C PRO A 108 19.95 0.34 -3.77
N GLY A 109 19.67 0.64 -2.50
CA GLY A 109 20.68 1.02 -1.51
C GLY A 109 21.33 2.37 -1.77
N TYR A 110 20.59 3.33 -2.31
CA TYR A 110 21.03 4.73 -2.44
C TYR A 110 20.39 5.60 -1.36
N PRO A 111 21.03 6.71 -0.94
CA PRO A 111 20.43 7.66 -0.01
C PRO A 111 19.08 8.17 -0.52
N VAL A 112 18.11 8.26 0.39
CA VAL A 112 16.77 8.76 0.09
C VAL A 112 16.54 10.08 0.80
N GLN A 113 15.84 10.99 0.13
CA GLN A 113 15.30 12.21 0.71
C GLN A 113 13.81 11.97 0.99
N PRO A 114 13.40 11.75 2.26
CA PRO A 114 11.99 11.66 2.60
C PRO A 114 11.34 13.04 2.51
N VAL A 115 10.11 13.04 2.01
CA VAL A 115 9.25 14.21 1.91
C VAL A 115 7.87 13.80 2.42
N VAL A 116 7.29 14.61 3.30
CA VAL A 116 5.94 14.36 3.79
C VAL A 116 4.98 15.42 3.24
N VAL A 117 3.83 14.96 2.79
CA VAL A 117 2.77 15.76 2.19
C VAL A 117 1.53 15.68 3.07
N ARG A 118 0.94 16.83 3.37
CA ARG A 118 -0.33 16.95 4.10
C ARG A 118 -1.32 17.78 3.28
N TYR A 119 -2.59 17.44 3.41
CA TYR A 119 -3.70 18.18 2.80
C TYR A 119 -4.63 18.71 3.89
N PRO A 120 -4.30 19.87 4.50
CA PRO A 120 -5.19 20.50 5.47
C PRO A 120 -6.51 20.87 4.78
N HIS A 121 -7.61 20.38 5.33
CA HIS A 121 -8.94 20.67 4.79
C HIS A 121 -9.98 20.85 5.89
N VAL A 122 -10.99 21.65 5.58
CA VAL A 122 -12.13 21.89 6.47
C VAL A 122 -13.40 21.21 5.93
N HIS A 123 -13.63 21.28 4.62
CA HIS A 123 -14.91 20.87 4.01
C HIS A 123 -14.82 19.59 3.18
N PHE A 124 -13.67 19.33 2.57
CA PHE A 124 -13.50 18.21 1.65
C PHE A 124 -12.11 17.63 1.76
N ASP A 125 -12.04 16.31 1.93
CA ASP A 125 -10.79 15.54 1.95
C ASP A 125 -10.30 15.32 0.50
N GLN A 126 -9.07 15.77 0.20
CA GLN A 126 -8.43 15.61 -1.11
C GLN A 126 -7.83 14.22 -1.33
N SER A 127 -7.92 13.31 -0.34
CA SER A 127 -7.40 11.96 -0.48
C SER A 127 -8.09 11.18 -1.59
N TRP A 128 -7.30 10.44 -2.36
CA TRP A 128 -7.81 9.59 -3.42
C TRP A 128 -7.94 8.16 -2.90
N GLY A 129 -9.18 7.69 -2.75
CA GLY A 129 -9.49 6.34 -2.33
C GLY A 129 -10.85 5.92 -2.88
N ASN A 130 -11.89 5.97 -2.04
CA ASN A 130 -13.25 5.54 -2.38
C ASN A 130 -14.04 6.57 -3.23
N ILE A 131 -13.36 7.32 -4.08
CA ILE A 131 -13.94 8.33 -4.97
C ILE A 131 -13.32 8.22 -6.36
N SER A 132 -14.15 8.32 -7.40
CA SER A 132 -13.63 8.35 -8.76
C SER A 132 -12.79 9.61 -9.01
N LEU A 133 -11.75 9.50 -9.84
CA LEU A 133 -10.84 10.61 -10.11
C LEU A 133 -11.59 11.85 -10.63
N ILE A 134 -12.56 11.67 -11.54
CA ILE A 134 -13.33 12.77 -12.11
C ILE A 134 -14.17 13.47 -11.03
N ALA A 135 -14.79 12.72 -10.12
CA ALA A 135 -15.57 13.30 -9.03
C ALA A 135 -14.67 14.03 -8.02
N LEU A 136 -13.48 13.47 -7.73
CA LEU A 136 -12.48 14.11 -6.89
C LEU A 136 -12.00 15.44 -7.50
N MET A 137 -11.62 15.43 -8.77
CA MET A 137 -11.23 16.63 -9.52
C MET A 137 -12.33 17.69 -9.48
N PHE A 138 -13.58 17.31 -9.78
CA PHE A 138 -14.71 18.24 -9.76
C PHE A 138 -14.89 18.87 -8.38
N LYS A 139 -14.86 18.07 -7.29
CA LYS A 139 -14.98 18.59 -5.92
C LYS A 139 -13.85 19.56 -5.58
N MET A 140 -12.61 19.24 -5.96
CA MET A 140 -11.47 20.14 -5.75
C MET A 140 -11.62 21.46 -6.53
N PHE A 141 -12.21 21.45 -7.73
CA PHE A 141 -12.49 22.67 -8.50
C PHE A 141 -13.63 23.53 -7.93
N THR A 142 -14.49 22.94 -7.09
CA THR A 142 -15.54 23.69 -6.38
C THR A 142 -15.06 24.36 -5.09
N GLN A 143 -13.81 24.15 -4.68
CA GLN A 143 -13.20 24.82 -3.54
C GLN A 143 -12.52 26.11 -3.99
N PHE A 144 -12.64 27.17 -3.19
CA PHE A 144 -11.97 28.46 -3.47
C PHE A 144 -10.44 28.31 -3.53
N HIS A 145 -9.88 27.47 -2.65
CA HIS A 145 -8.48 27.05 -2.68
C HIS A 145 -8.36 25.63 -2.11
N ASN A 146 -7.32 24.92 -2.53
CA ASN A 146 -6.89 23.64 -1.96
C ASN A 146 -5.52 23.86 -1.30
N PHE A 147 -5.34 23.40 -0.07
CA PHE A 147 -4.06 23.50 0.62
C PHE A 147 -3.25 22.23 0.46
N MET A 148 -1.94 22.38 0.28
CA MET A 148 -0.96 21.31 0.29
C MET A 148 0.24 21.80 1.07
N GLU A 149 0.61 21.08 2.13
CA GLU A 149 1.81 21.34 2.92
C GLU A 149 2.84 20.28 2.59
N VAL A 150 4.07 20.72 2.29
CA VAL A 150 5.16 19.84 1.90
C VAL A 150 6.36 20.09 2.79
N GLU A 151 6.88 19.02 3.38
CA GLU A 151 8.02 19.09 4.28
C GLU A 151 9.10 18.09 3.87
N TYR A 152 10.23 18.63 3.40
CA TYR A 152 11.46 17.88 3.16
C TYR A 152 12.16 17.58 4.49
N LEU A 153 12.38 16.29 4.78
CA LEU A 153 13.04 15.80 5.99
C LEU A 153 14.57 15.79 5.83
N PRO A 154 15.37 15.34 6.82
CA PRO A 154 16.78 15.01 6.59
C PRO A 154 16.95 13.79 5.68
N ILE A 155 18.08 13.71 4.97
CA ILE A 155 18.44 12.55 4.13
C ILE A 155 18.62 11.32 5.02
N VAL A 156 18.06 10.19 4.60
CA VAL A 156 18.27 8.89 5.23
C VAL A 156 19.25 8.10 4.37
N TYR A 157 20.35 7.69 4.98
CA TYR A 157 21.39 6.92 4.32
C TYR A 157 21.11 5.43 4.45
N PRO A 158 21.48 4.62 3.43
CA PRO A 158 21.44 3.17 3.58
C PRO A 158 22.40 2.74 4.70
N PRO A 159 22.09 1.68 5.46
CA PRO A 159 22.94 1.21 6.54
C PRO A 159 24.32 0.77 6.02
N GLU A 160 25.38 1.06 6.80
CA GLU A 160 26.78 0.82 6.42
C GLU A 160 27.11 -0.69 6.32
N ILE A 161 26.41 -1.51 7.10
CA ILE A 161 26.58 -2.96 7.12
C ILE A 161 25.70 -3.55 6.01
N LYS A 162 26.30 -4.07 4.94
CA LYS A 162 25.61 -4.71 3.79
C LYS A 162 24.62 -5.83 4.17
N GLN A 163 24.67 -6.30 5.42
CA GLN A 163 23.83 -7.34 5.99
C GLN A 163 22.53 -6.81 6.61
N GLU A 164 22.41 -5.50 6.83
CA GLU A 164 21.12 -4.90 7.16
C GLU A 164 20.28 -4.78 5.89
N ASN A 165 19.15 -5.48 5.92
CA ASN A 165 18.26 -5.66 4.77
C ASN A 165 17.60 -4.33 4.37
N ALA A 166 17.18 -4.23 3.10
CA ALA A 166 16.32 -3.15 2.60
C ALA A 166 15.08 -2.86 3.48
N LEU A 167 14.68 -3.84 4.28
CA LEU A 167 13.67 -3.76 5.33
C LEU A 167 14.03 -2.70 6.39
N HIS A 168 15.20 -2.76 7.01
CA HIS A 168 15.59 -1.81 8.05
C HIS A 168 15.72 -0.37 7.51
N PHE A 169 16.22 -0.24 6.27
CA PHE A 169 16.27 1.05 5.60
C PHE A 169 14.87 1.62 5.34
N ALA A 170 13.92 0.78 4.93
CA ALA A 170 12.53 1.15 4.75
C ALA A 170 11.87 1.56 6.08
N GLU A 171 12.11 0.80 7.15
CA GLU A 171 11.59 1.07 8.50
C GLU A 171 12.10 2.41 9.03
N ASN A 172 13.42 2.65 9.00
CA ASN A 172 14.00 3.91 9.47
C ASN A 172 13.43 5.12 8.71
N THR A 173 13.26 4.96 7.39
CA THR A 173 12.63 5.97 6.54
C THR A 173 11.16 6.18 6.92
N SER A 174 10.41 5.09 7.11
CA SER A 174 9.00 5.12 7.51
C SER A 174 8.82 5.79 8.87
N TYR A 175 9.65 5.46 9.87
CA TYR A 175 9.61 6.09 11.19
C TYR A 175 9.90 7.59 11.13
N ALA A 176 10.89 8.02 10.34
CA ALA A 176 11.17 9.44 10.15
C ALA A 176 9.97 10.18 9.53
N MET A 177 9.32 9.57 8.54
CA MET A 177 8.13 10.11 7.89
C MET A 177 6.92 10.13 8.81
N ALA A 178 6.64 9.05 9.53
CA ALA A 178 5.53 8.92 10.46
C ALA A 178 5.65 9.94 11.61
N HIS A 179 6.85 10.11 12.16
CA HIS A 179 7.14 11.10 13.18
C HIS A 179 6.88 12.53 12.65
N ALA A 180 7.36 12.85 11.45
CA ALA A 180 7.11 14.17 10.86
C ALA A 180 5.62 14.39 10.59
N LEU A 181 4.91 13.39 10.05
CA LEU A 181 3.47 13.44 9.83
C LEU A 181 2.65 13.50 11.12
N ASN A 182 3.24 13.17 12.27
CA ASN A 182 2.56 12.97 13.55
C ASN A 182 1.43 11.94 13.46
N VAL A 183 1.74 10.80 12.82
CA VAL A 183 0.81 9.67 12.65
C VAL A 183 1.45 8.38 13.13
N LEU A 184 0.63 7.36 13.35
CA LEU A 184 1.12 6.03 13.68
C LEU A 184 1.48 5.27 12.40
N PRO A 185 2.67 4.63 12.33
CA PRO A 185 2.93 3.62 11.32
C PRO A 185 2.09 2.38 11.62
N THR A 186 1.55 1.74 10.59
CA THR A 186 0.74 0.53 10.73
C THR A 186 1.27 -0.62 9.89
N SER A 187 0.90 -1.84 10.30
CA SER A 187 1.18 -3.06 9.54
C SER A 187 0.15 -3.29 8.42
N TYR A 188 -0.78 -2.35 8.22
CA TYR A 188 -1.61 -2.29 7.02
C TYR A 188 -0.70 -2.07 5.81
N SER A 189 -1.01 -2.74 4.72
CA SER A 189 -0.22 -2.72 3.50
C SER A 189 -1.14 -2.66 2.28
N TYR A 190 -0.56 -2.46 1.11
CA TYR A 190 -1.29 -2.57 -0.15
C TYR A 190 -2.04 -3.91 -0.29
N ALA A 191 -1.51 -5.01 0.25
CA ALA A 191 -2.18 -6.31 0.18
C ALA A 191 -3.53 -6.30 0.90
N ASP A 192 -3.65 -5.59 2.02
CA ASP A 192 -4.91 -5.41 2.73
C ASP A 192 -5.94 -4.67 1.87
N SER A 193 -5.50 -3.64 1.13
CA SER A 193 -6.40 -2.89 0.23
C SER A 193 -6.92 -3.76 -0.91
N MET A 194 -6.11 -4.69 -1.41
CA MET A 194 -6.54 -5.63 -2.46
C MET A 194 -7.55 -6.65 -1.93
N ILE A 195 -7.30 -7.20 -0.74
CA ILE A 195 -8.22 -8.14 -0.07
C ILE A 195 -9.56 -7.44 0.16
N ALA A 196 -9.53 -6.20 0.68
CA ALA A 196 -10.74 -5.41 0.92
C ALA A 196 -11.51 -5.12 -0.38
N SER A 197 -10.83 -4.69 -1.45
CA SER A 197 -11.44 -4.43 -2.76
C SER A 197 -12.12 -5.69 -3.32
N ARG A 198 -11.43 -6.83 -3.27
CA ARG A 198 -11.97 -8.10 -3.78
C ARG A 198 -13.18 -8.57 -2.96
N ALA A 199 -13.15 -8.37 -1.65
CA ALA A 199 -14.28 -8.65 -0.77
C ALA A 199 -15.48 -7.75 -1.12
N GLU A 200 -15.27 -6.44 -1.30
CA GLU A 200 -16.32 -5.50 -1.70
C GLU A 200 -16.96 -5.89 -3.05
N GLU A 201 -16.16 -6.25 -4.05
CA GLU A 201 -16.63 -6.77 -5.34
C GLU A 201 -17.47 -8.05 -5.21
N ALA A 202 -17.17 -8.89 -4.20
CA ALA A 202 -17.94 -10.08 -3.88
C ALA A 202 -19.22 -9.78 -3.04
N GLY A 203 -19.56 -8.50 -2.84
CA GLY A 203 -20.69 -8.08 -2.02
C GLY A 203 -20.46 -8.26 -0.52
N LYS A 204 -19.19 -8.31 -0.10
CA LYS A 204 -18.73 -8.56 1.28
C LYS A 204 -18.20 -7.29 1.95
N ALA A 205 -18.79 -6.14 1.61
CA ALA A 205 -18.35 -4.83 2.10
C ALA A 205 -18.50 -4.65 3.63
N ASN A 206 -19.44 -5.36 4.26
CA ASN A 206 -19.63 -5.32 5.71
C ASN A 206 -18.79 -6.36 6.46
N CYS A 207 -18.03 -7.19 5.73
CA CYS A 207 -17.12 -8.19 6.28
C CYS A 207 -15.85 -7.51 6.77
N SER A 208 -15.92 -6.73 7.85
CA SER A 208 -14.95 -6.83 8.95
C SER A 208 -15.02 -5.61 9.87
N SER A 209 -15.07 -5.93 11.16
CA SER A 209 -14.67 -5.03 12.25
C SER A 209 -13.15 -5.07 12.49
N TYR A 210 -12.38 -5.77 11.64
CA TYR A 210 -10.99 -6.16 11.88
C TYR A 210 -10.11 -6.01 10.64
N MET A 211 -9.01 -5.29 10.82
CA MET A 211 -7.96 -5.09 9.83
C MET A 211 -6.97 -6.27 9.90
N VAL A 212 -6.58 -6.85 8.76
CA VAL A 212 -5.72 -8.05 8.70
C VAL A 212 -4.26 -7.72 9.04
N GLU A 213 -3.77 -6.57 8.58
CA GLU A 213 -2.38 -6.14 8.71
C GLU A 213 -1.41 -7.09 8.00
N MET A 214 -1.56 -7.19 6.68
CA MET A 214 -0.83 -8.16 5.85
C MET A 214 0.70 -8.03 5.93
N ALA A 215 1.27 -6.88 6.30
CA ALA A 215 2.71 -6.79 6.50
C ALA A 215 3.16 -7.65 7.69
N TRP A 216 2.43 -7.56 8.81
CA TRP A 216 2.68 -8.37 10.00
C TRP A 216 2.39 -9.85 9.75
N VAL A 217 1.27 -10.16 9.06
CA VAL A 217 0.92 -11.55 8.71
C VAL A 217 2.01 -12.20 7.87
N LYS A 218 2.56 -11.47 6.89
CA LYS A 218 3.65 -11.96 6.06
C LYS A 218 4.93 -12.18 6.86
N GLU A 219 5.25 -11.29 7.79
CA GLU A 219 6.45 -11.40 8.63
C GLU A 219 6.36 -12.58 9.60
N VAL A 220 5.23 -12.72 10.30
CA VAL A 220 5.05 -13.73 11.36
C VAL A 220 4.72 -15.11 10.81
N TYR A 221 3.88 -15.19 9.78
CA TYR A 221 3.37 -16.46 9.26
C TYR A 221 3.91 -16.81 7.87
N GLY A 222 4.67 -15.93 7.22
CA GLY A 222 5.20 -16.16 5.87
C GLY A 222 4.15 -16.12 4.76
N VAL A 223 2.89 -15.78 5.06
CA VAL A 223 1.79 -15.79 4.10
C VAL A 223 1.95 -14.63 3.13
N SER A 224 2.11 -14.96 1.85
CA SER A 224 2.19 -14.00 0.76
C SER A 224 0.83 -13.41 0.41
N THR A 225 0.84 -12.28 -0.31
CA THR A 225 -0.38 -11.67 -0.85
C THR A 225 -1.15 -12.63 -1.77
N ALA A 226 -0.46 -13.47 -2.54
CA ALA A 226 -1.11 -14.42 -3.43
C ALA A 226 -1.85 -15.51 -2.64
N GLU A 227 -1.20 -16.08 -1.62
CA GLU A 227 -1.82 -17.07 -0.72
C GLU A 227 -2.99 -16.45 0.06
N ALA A 228 -2.87 -15.21 0.54
CA ALA A 228 -3.97 -14.53 1.22
C ALA A 228 -5.18 -14.29 0.31
N MET A 229 -4.95 -13.94 -0.96
CA MET A 229 -6.02 -13.85 -1.96
C MET A 229 -6.65 -15.20 -2.27
N GLU A 230 -5.86 -16.28 -2.35
CA GLU A 230 -6.38 -17.65 -2.51
C GLU A 230 -7.23 -18.08 -1.30
N LEU A 231 -6.78 -17.76 -0.08
CA LEU A 231 -7.56 -17.99 1.14
C LEU A 231 -8.88 -17.21 1.13
N LEU A 232 -8.89 -15.98 0.60
CA LEU A 232 -10.11 -15.21 0.40
C LEU A 232 -11.05 -15.91 -0.59
N GLU A 233 -10.55 -16.43 -1.72
CA GLU A 233 -11.39 -17.16 -2.67
C GLU A 233 -11.97 -18.44 -2.07
N HIS A 234 -11.18 -19.20 -1.29
CA HIS A 234 -11.69 -20.34 -0.54
C HIS A 234 -12.78 -19.94 0.46
N PHE A 235 -12.59 -18.84 1.18
CA PHE A 235 -13.59 -18.30 2.09
C PHE A 235 -14.88 -17.90 1.36
N LEU A 236 -14.78 -17.22 0.21
CA LEU A 236 -15.93 -16.84 -0.61
C LEU A 236 -16.68 -18.06 -1.14
N ALA A 237 -15.98 -19.14 -1.48
CA ALA A 237 -16.58 -20.41 -1.90
C ALA A 237 -17.39 -21.10 -0.79
N MET A 238 -17.18 -20.75 0.49
CA MET A 238 -17.98 -21.24 1.61
C MET A 238 -19.31 -20.49 1.79
N ASN A 239 -19.73 -19.67 0.82
CA ASN A 239 -20.97 -18.90 0.84
C ASN A 239 -21.19 -18.07 2.13
N PRO A 240 -20.24 -17.20 2.50
CA PRO A 240 -20.42 -16.33 3.66
C PRO A 240 -21.64 -15.43 3.49
N ASP A 241 -22.28 -15.02 4.58
CA ASP A 241 -23.35 -14.02 4.56
C ASP A 241 -22.81 -12.60 4.26
N SER A 242 -23.63 -11.57 4.40
CA SER A 242 -23.23 -10.17 4.18
C SER A 242 -22.21 -9.66 5.21
N ASP A 243 -22.16 -10.28 6.39
CA ASP A 243 -21.32 -9.89 7.52
C ASP A 243 -20.05 -10.73 7.62
N GLY A 244 -19.86 -11.68 6.70
CA GLY A 244 -18.65 -12.50 6.60
C GLY A 244 -18.71 -13.74 7.47
N ARG A 245 -19.91 -14.20 7.84
CA ARG A 245 -20.10 -15.40 8.64
C ARG A 245 -20.36 -16.58 7.71
N VAL A 246 -19.67 -17.67 7.98
CA VAL A 246 -19.80 -18.94 7.24
C VAL A 246 -20.58 -19.93 8.10
N LYS A 247 -21.42 -20.78 7.51
CA LYS A 247 -22.05 -21.87 8.25
C LYS A 247 -21.06 -23.02 8.39
N ALA A 248 -21.08 -23.71 9.53
CA ALA A 248 -20.18 -24.83 9.78
C ALA A 248 -20.27 -25.92 8.70
N GLN A 249 -21.45 -26.14 8.12
CA GLN A 249 -21.68 -27.09 7.03
C GLN A 249 -20.91 -26.73 5.76
N ASP A 250 -20.95 -25.45 5.36
CA ASP A 250 -20.28 -24.96 4.16
C ASP A 250 -18.75 -24.99 4.34
N PHE A 251 -18.27 -24.71 5.54
CA PHE A 251 -16.85 -24.86 5.90
C PHE A 251 -16.38 -26.32 5.77
N TRP A 252 -17.13 -27.28 6.35
CA TRP A 252 -16.76 -28.70 6.28
C TRP A 252 -16.77 -29.25 4.86
N ALA A 253 -17.75 -28.84 4.05
CA ALA A 253 -17.87 -29.28 2.67
C ALA A 253 -16.64 -28.91 1.83
N ILE A 254 -16.11 -27.68 2.01
CA ILE A 254 -14.93 -27.21 1.27
C ILE A 254 -13.65 -27.95 1.68
N PHE A 255 -13.48 -28.28 2.95
CA PHE A 255 -12.28 -28.99 3.44
C PHE A 255 -12.40 -30.52 3.43
N GLY A 256 -13.50 -31.08 2.94
CA GLY A 256 -13.75 -32.52 2.95
C GLY A 256 -13.75 -33.13 4.35
N LEU A 257 -14.12 -32.33 5.36
CA LEU A 257 -14.14 -32.76 6.75
C LEU A 257 -15.46 -33.47 7.04
N ASP A 258 -15.40 -34.71 7.51
CA ASP A 258 -16.59 -35.39 8.02
C ASP A 258 -17.05 -34.71 9.32
N CYS A 259 -18.37 -34.57 9.48
CA CYS A 259 -19.07 -33.98 10.64
C CYS A 259 -18.90 -34.80 11.95
N SER A 260 -17.70 -35.30 12.23
CA SER A 260 -17.38 -36.05 13.43
C SER A 260 -17.54 -35.17 14.68
N PRO A 261 -17.89 -35.77 15.84
CA PRO A 261 -17.94 -35.06 17.12
C PRO A 261 -16.61 -34.36 17.48
N LEU A 262 -15.48 -34.87 16.97
CA LEU A 262 -14.16 -34.28 17.15
C LEU A 262 -14.00 -32.98 16.36
N CYS A 263 -14.41 -32.94 15.09
CA CYS A 263 -14.38 -31.72 14.27
C CYS A 263 -15.26 -30.61 14.87
N LYS A 264 -16.43 -30.97 15.42
CA LYS A 264 -17.28 -30.01 16.14
C LYS A 264 -16.59 -29.46 17.40
N LYS A 265 -15.91 -30.30 18.18
CA LYS A 265 -15.15 -29.85 19.36
C LYS A 265 -13.97 -28.95 19.00
N VAL A 266 -13.21 -29.28 17.95
CA VAL A 266 -12.08 -28.45 17.49
C VAL A 266 -12.55 -27.07 17.03
N LEU A 267 -13.63 -26.98 16.25
CA LEU A 267 -14.16 -25.68 15.81
C LEU A 267 -14.76 -24.85 16.95
N THR A 268 -15.39 -25.51 17.92
CA THR A 268 -15.90 -24.84 19.12
C THR A 268 -14.74 -24.31 19.97
N LEU A 269 -13.62 -25.03 20.05
CA LEU A 269 -12.41 -24.54 20.71
C LEU A 269 -11.79 -23.36 19.95
N SER A 270 -11.71 -23.43 18.62
CA SER A 270 -11.18 -22.33 17.80
C SER A 270 -12.02 -21.06 17.87
N SER A 271 -13.35 -21.18 18.02
CA SER A 271 -14.24 -20.03 18.23
C SER A 271 -14.25 -19.51 19.68
N LEU A 272 -13.90 -20.34 20.66
CA LEU A 272 -13.78 -19.96 22.08
C LEU A 272 -12.41 -19.36 22.43
N GLN A 273 -11.35 -19.76 21.72
CA GLN A 273 -9.97 -19.37 22.01
C GLN A 273 -9.53 -18.11 21.24
N MET A 274 -10.35 -17.67 20.29
CA MET A 274 -10.23 -16.40 19.60
C MET A 274 -11.49 -15.58 19.93
N PRO A 275 -11.45 -14.61 20.87
CA PRO A 275 -12.63 -13.80 21.22
C PRO A 275 -13.21 -13.00 20.05
N SER A 276 -12.59 -13.07 18.87
CA SER A 276 -12.78 -12.14 17.75
C SER A 276 -11.96 -12.59 16.53
N SER A 277 -12.34 -13.69 15.85
CA SER A 277 -11.72 -14.13 14.59
C SER A 277 -12.66 -13.94 13.38
N LEU A 278 -12.03 -13.76 12.20
CA LEU A 278 -12.59 -13.49 10.86
C LEU A 278 -13.71 -14.43 10.37
N ILE A 279 -14.00 -15.51 11.08
CA ILE A 279 -15.05 -16.47 10.72
C ILE A 279 -15.86 -16.78 11.98
N SER A 280 -16.94 -16.02 12.18
CA SER A 280 -17.98 -16.38 13.15
C SER A 280 -18.82 -17.51 12.55
N LEU A 281 -18.52 -18.77 12.91
CA LEU A 281 -19.35 -19.89 12.51
C LEU A 281 -20.66 -19.88 13.32
N GLN A 282 -21.78 -19.58 12.68
CA GLN A 282 -23.09 -19.75 13.32
C GLN A 282 -23.43 -21.24 13.38
N GLN A 283 -23.68 -21.74 14.60
CA GLN A 283 -24.34 -23.02 14.81
C GLN A 283 -25.85 -22.79 14.65
N ASN A 284 -26.50 -23.59 13.79
CA ASN A 284 -27.93 -23.82 13.88
C ASN A 284 -28.23 -24.72 15.08
#